data_AF-C0DVX7-F1
#
_entry.id   AF-C0DVX7-F1
#
_cell.length_a   1.000
_cell.length_b   1.000
_cell.length_c   1.000
_cell.angle_alpha   90.00
_cell.angle_beta   90.00
_cell.angle_gamma   90.00
#
_symmetry.space_group_name_H-M   'P 1'
#
loop_
_entity.id
_entity.type
_entity.pdbx_description
1 polymer ?
#
loop_
_entity_poly.entity_id
_entity_poly.type
_entity_poly.pdbx_seq_one_letter_code
_entity_poly.pdbx_strand_id
1 'polypeptide(L)'
;MELEDIPNEVFLEDIRDLTQAFPLEFPCQFQQIKDYLGIDEQHIHITDFVEDQNREDCFYGYFFDALNRKIYEYAFEGEKTTFREADMAALTMRDTFSSKVLHLL
;
A
#
# COMPACT_ATOMS: atom_id res chain seq x y z
N MET A 1 4.63 -9.73 22.15
CA MET A 1 3.44 -10.03 21.34
C MET A 1 3.98 -10.25 19.95
N GLU A 2 3.91 -11.46 19.44
CA GLU A 2 4.41 -11.72 18.09
C GLU A 2 3.38 -11.20 17.08
N LEU A 3 3.83 -10.69 15.94
CA LEU A 3 2.95 -10.19 14.87
C LEU A 3 2.00 -11.29 14.35
N GLU A 4 2.40 -12.55 14.50
CA GLU A 4 1.61 -13.73 14.16
C GLU A 4 0.36 -13.87 15.03
N ASP A 5 0.39 -13.39 16.28
CA ASP A 5 -0.71 -13.46 17.24
C ASP A 5 -1.78 -12.37 17.02
N ILE A 6 -1.48 -11.36 16.20
CA ILE A 6 -2.43 -10.28 15.89
C ILE A 6 -3.52 -10.84 14.95
N PRO A 7 -4.81 -10.65 15.27
CA PRO A 7 -5.91 -11.11 14.41
C PRO A 7 -5.87 -10.48 13.01
N ASN A 8 -6.30 -11.23 12.00
CA ASN A 8 -6.35 -10.74 10.60
C ASN A 8 -7.22 -9.50 10.47
N GLU A 9 -8.30 -9.41 11.27
CA GLU A 9 -9.25 -8.31 11.29
C GLU A 9 -8.58 -6.97 11.63
N VAL A 10 -7.56 -6.99 12.49
CA VAL A 10 -6.81 -5.78 12.85
C VAL A 10 -6.05 -5.24 11.64
N PHE A 11 -5.39 -6.12 10.88
CA PHE A 11 -4.68 -5.72 9.66
C PHE A 11 -5.64 -5.27 8.56
N LEU A 12 -6.79 -5.95 8.40
CA LEU A 12 -7.79 -5.58 7.40
C LEU A 12 -8.45 -4.23 7.72
N GLU A 13 -8.68 -3.93 9.00
CA GLU A 13 -9.17 -2.64 9.46
C GLU A 13 -8.16 -1.53 9.17
N ASP A 14 -6.88 -1.75 9.49
CA ASP A 14 -5.81 -0.78 9.22
C ASP A 14 -5.69 -0.45 7.72
N ILE A 15 -5.68 -1.49 6.85
CA ILE A 15 -5.65 -1.32 5.39
C ILE A 15 -6.89 -0.56 4.91
N ARG A 16 -8.07 -0.87 5.43
CA ARG A 16 -9.31 -0.18 5.04
C ARG A 16 -9.28 1.29 5.43
N ASP A 17 -8.88 1.59 6.66
CA ASP A 17 -8.85 2.95 7.18
C ASP A 17 -7.80 3.78 6.43
N LEU A 18 -6.63 3.21 6.17
CA LEU A 18 -5.59 3.83 5.34
C LEU A 18 -6.06 4.06 3.89
N THR A 19 -6.69 3.05 3.26
CA THR A 19 -7.22 3.16 1.90
C THR A 19 -8.28 4.26 1.79
N GLN A 20 -9.06 4.51 2.84
CA GLN A 20 -10.06 5.58 2.87
C GLN A 20 -9.44 6.96 3.10
N ALA A 21 -8.43 7.06 3.97
CA ALA A 21 -7.79 8.33 4.31
C ALA A 21 -6.83 8.81 3.21
N PHE A 22 -6.07 7.90 2.61
CA PHE A 22 -5.03 8.22 1.63
C PHE A 22 -5.48 9.11 0.46
N PRO A 23 -6.60 8.85 -0.25
CA PRO A 23 -7.04 9.72 -1.34
C PRO A 23 -7.50 11.10 -0.87
N LEU A 24 -7.86 11.27 0.40
CA LEU A 24 -8.25 12.56 0.97
C LEU A 24 -7.03 13.41 1.31
N GLU A 25 -6.00 12.79 1.88
CA GLU A 25 -4.76 13.47 2.29
C GLU A 25 -3.77 13.64 1.13
N PHE A 26 -3.72 12.67 0.21
CA PHE A 26 -2.78 12.60 -0.91
C PHE A 26 -3.51 12.37 -2.26
N PRO A 27 -4.44 13.26 -2.66
CA PRO A 27 -5.27 13.05 -3.85
C PRO A 27 -4.46 12.97 -5.15
N CYS A 28 -3.38 13.74 -5.25
CA CYS A 28 -2.50 13.73 -6.43
C CYS A 28 -1.75 12.39 -6.56
N GLN A 29 -1.21 11.88 -5.46
CA GLN A 29 -0.49 10.61 -5.40
C GLN A 29 -1.43 9.45 -5.69
N PHE A 30 -2.65 9.48 -5.14
CA PHE A 30 -3.64 8.45 -5.44
C PHE A 30 -4.07 8.47 -6.92
N GLN A 31 -4.20 9.65 -7.53
CA GLN A 31 -4.47 9.74 -8.97
C GLN A 31 -3.33 9.13 -9.79
N GLN A 32 -2.07 9.32 -9.40
CA GLN A 32 -0.92 8.68 -10.08
C GLN A 32 -0.97 7.15 -10.01
N ILE A 33 -1.41 6.58 -8.88
CA ILE A 33 -1.61 5.13 -8.74
C ILE A 33 -2.71 4.65 -9.69
N LYS A 34 -3.85 5.35 -9.72
CA LYS A 34 -4.97 5.05 -10.63
C LYS A 34 -4.55 5.10 -12.10
N ASP A 35 -3.81 6.13 -12.49
CA ASP A 35 -3.31 6.29 -13.85
C ASP A 35 -2.31 5.20 -14.24
N TYR A 36 -1.47 4.76 -13.29
CA TYR A 36 -0.51 3.68 -13.50
C TYR A 36 -1.19 2.32 -13.69
N LEU A 37 -2.21 2.01 -12.88
CA LEU A 37 -2.92 0.72 -12.95
C LEU A 37 -3.97 0.67 -14.06
N GLY A 38 -4.64 1.79 -14.33
CA GLY A 38 -5.76 1.86 -15.27
C GLY A 38 -6.98 1.04 -14.82
N ILE A 39 -7.20 0.93 -13.50
CA ILE A 39 -8.33 0.18 -12.90
C ILE A 39 -9.20 1.08 -12.02
N ASP A 40 -10.39 0.60 -11.68
CA ASP A 40 -11.30 1.30 -10.76
C ASP A 40 -10.75 1.32 -9.32
N GLU A 41 -10.94 2.46 -8.64
CA GLU A 41 -10.39 2.70 -7.30
C GLU A 41 -10.87 1.72 -6.23
N GLN A 42 -12.06 1.10 -6.41
CA GLN A 42 -12.58 0.07 -5.50
C GLN A 42 -11.70 -1.19 -5.43
N HIS A 43 -10.79 -1.37 -6.39
CA HIS A 43 -9.85 -2.49 -6.45
C HIS A 43 -8.44 -2.14 -5.96
N ILE A 44 -8.23 -0.90 -5.49
CA ILE A 44 -6.94 -0.41 -5.02
C ILE A 44 -6.98 -0.34 -3.50
N HIS A 45 -6.11 -1.10 -2.84
CA HIS A 45 -5.91 -1.03 -1.40
C HIS A 45 -4.54 -0.44 -1.10
N ILE A 46 -4.50 0.60 -0.28
CA ILE A 46 -3.24 1.13 0.25
C ILE A 46 -2.89 0.29 1.47
N THR A 47 -1.79 -0.44 1.41
CA THR A 47 -1.45 -1.43 2.42
C THR A 47 -0.40 -0.94 3.41
N ASP A 48 0.43 0.01 2.99
CA ASP A 48 1.41 0.67 3.85
C ASP A 48 1.63 2.10 3.38
N PHE A 49 1.89 2.99 4.32
CA PHE A 49 2.30 4.37 4.08
C PHE A 49 3.31 4.80 5.15
N VAL A 50 4.52 5.14 4.72
CA VAL A 50 5.64 5.51 5.59
C VAL A 50 6.22 6.83 5.11
N GLU A 51 6.20 7.83 5.98
CA GLU A 51 6.86 9.11 5.77
C GLU A 51 8.35 9.02 6.18
N ASP A 52 9.24 9.52 5.33
CA ASP A 52 10.67 9.61 5.62
C ASP A 52 10.93 10.74 6.63
N GLN A 53 11.31 10.36 7.86
CA GLN A 53 11.59 11.35 8.91
C GLN A 53 12.83 12.22 8.63
N ASN A 54 13.69 11.84 7.69
CA ASN A 54 14.90 12.59 7.37
C ASN A 54 14.78 13.40 6.08
N ARG A 55 13.73 13.18 5.29
CA ARG A 55 13.53 13.81 3.99
C ARG A 55 12.07 14.28 3.89
N GLU A 56 11.88 15.59 3.94
CA GLU A 56 10.56 16.19 3.70
C GLU A 56 10.01 15.74 2.34
N ASP A 57 8.69 15.55 2.30
CA ASP A 57 7.93 15.16 1.11
C ASP A 57 8.41 13.87 0.44
N CYS A 58 8.99 12.95 1.23
CA CYS A 58 9.38 11.62 0.77
C CYS A 58 8.54 10.55 1.47
N PHE A 59 7.77 9.79 0.68
CA PHE A 59 6.87 8.76 1.19
C PHE A 59 7.09 7.45 0.45
N TYR A 60 7.02 6.34 1.18
CA TYR A 60 7.18 5.00 0.64
C TYR A 60 6.09 4.08 1.18
N GLY A 61 5.82 3.00 0.46
CA GLY A 61 4.88 2.01 0.94
C GLY A 61 4.46 1.05 -0.15
N TYR A 62 3.31 0.43 0.06
CA TYR A 62 2.75 -0.55 -0.86
C TYR A 62 1.27 -0.27 -1.15
N PHE A 63 0.85 -0.61 -2.36
CA PHE A 63 -0.55 -0.75 -2.70
C PHE A 63 -0.80 -2.10 -3.39
N PHE A 64 -2.01 -2.61 -3.19
CA PHE A 64 -2.48 -3.88 -3.73
C PHE A 64 -3.59 -3.65 -4.74
N ASP A 65 -3.36 -4.15 -5.95
CA ASP A 65 -4.36 -4.31 -7.01
C ASP A 65 -5.10 -5.64 -6.78
N ALA A 66 -6.30 -5.56 -6.22
CA ALA A 66 -7.14 -6.73 -5.95
C ALA A 66 -7.73 -7.35 -7.22
N LEU A 67 -7.87 -6.58 -8.31
CA LEU A 67 -8.40 -7.06 -9.58
C LEU A 67 -7.43 -8.04 -10.25
N ASN A 68 -6.15 -7.65 -10.33
CA ASN A 68 -5.10 -8.46 -10.94
C ASN A 68 -4.28 -9.29 -9.94
N ARG A 69 -4.55 -9.11 -8.63
CA ARG A 69 -3.85 -9.74 -7.51
C ARG A 69 -2.34 -9.47 -7.52
N LYS A 70 -1.98 -8.20 -7.64
CA LYS A 70 -0.60 -7.74 -7.69
C LYS A 70 -0.33 -6.70 -6.62
N ILE A 71 0.88 -6.72 -6.08
CA ILE A 71 1.33 -5.73 -5.10
C ILE A 71 2.47 -4.92 -5.68
N TYR A 72 2.48 -3.64 -5.37
CA TYR A 72 3.42 -2.68 -5.90
C TYR A 72 4.03 -1.89 -4.77
N GLU A 73 5.35 -1.81 -4.76
CA GLU A 73 6.09 -0.83 -3.98
C GLU A 73 5.99 0.52 -4.67
N TYR A 74 5.81 1.59 -3.90
CA TYR A 74 5.88 2.95 -4.39
C TYR A 74 6.89 3.80 -3.61
N ALA A 75 7.41 4.80 -4.31
CA ALA A 75 8.10 5.93 -3.70
C ALA A 75 7.61 7.23 -4.35
N PHE A 76 7.21 8.19 -3.51
CA PHE A 76 6.93 9.57 -3.87
C PHE A 76 8.07 10.42 -3.30
N GLU A 77 8.92 10.99 -4.17
CA GLU A 77 10.07 11.81 -3.81
C GLU A 77 9.96 13.20 -4.48
N GLY A 78 9.26 14.13 -3.82
CA GLY A 78 8.92 15.42 -4.43
C GLY A 78 8.07 15.24 -5.69
N GLU A 79 8.60 15.64 -6.85
CA GLU A 79 7.90 15.49 -8.15
C GLU A 79 8.09 14.10 -8.78
N LYS A 80 8.99 13.27 -8.24
CA LYS A 80 9.31 11.97 -8.82
C LYS A 80 8.48 10.88 -8.16
N THR A 81 7.78 10.10 -8.98
CA THR A 81 7.03 8.92 -8.55
C THR A 81 7.63 7.68 -9.17
N THR A 82 7.80 6.62 -8.37
CA THR A 82 8.19 5.30 -8.86
C THR A 82 7.24 4.24 -8.35
N PHE A 83 6.90 3.30 -9.24
CA PHE A 83 6.10 2.12 -8.94
C PHE A 83 6.83 0.88 -9.43
N ARG A 84 6.87 -0.16 -8.60
CA ARG A 84 7.53 -1.42 -8.92
C ARG A 84 6.69 -2.59 -8.43
N GLU A 85 6.30 -3.48 -9.34
CA GLU A 85 5.65 -4.74 -8.96
C GLU A 85 6.60 -5.54 -8.05
N ALA A 86 6.11 -5.93 -6.87
CA ALA A 86 6.83 -6.77 -5.92
C ALA A 86 6.35 -8.22 -6.04
N ASP A 87 7.26 -9.16 -5.83
CA ASP A 87 6.91 -10.59 -5.84
C ASP A 87 6.17 -10.94 -4.54
N MET A 88 4.85 -11.13 -4.66
CA MET A 88 3.98 -11.43 -3.53
C MET A 88 4.38 -12.73 -2.79
N ALA A 89 5.03 -13.68 -3.47
CA ALA A 89 5.50 -14.91 -2.85
C ALA A 89 6.80 -14.72 -2.04
N ALA A 90 7.54 -13.64 -2.30
CA ALA A 90 8.78 -13.30 -1.60
C ALA A 90 8.57 -12.33 -0.43
N LEU A 91 7.42 -11.63 -0.39
CA LEU A 91 7.09 -10.70 0.68
C LEU A 91 6.89 -11.40 2.01
N THR A 92 7.45 -10.82 3.06
CA THR A 92 7.29 -11.25 4.43
C THR A 92 6.70 -10.14 5.29
N MET A 93 6.30 -10.47 6.51
CA MET A 93 5.85 -9.50 7.52
C MET A 93 6.93 -8.47 7.91
N ARG A 94 8.20 -8.67 7.50
CA ARG A 94 9.26 -7.66 7.67
C ARG A 94 9.24 -6.60 6.58
N ASP A 95 8.72 -6.94 5.41
CA ASP A 95 8.64 -6.05 4.25
C ASP A 95 7.33 -5.25 4.31
N THR A 96 6.22 -5.92 4.58
CA THR A 96 4.90 -5.32 4.81
C THR A 96 4.05 -6.23 5.69
N PHE A 97 3.42 -5.65 6.71
CA PHE A 97 2.50 -6.39 7.59
C PHE A 97 1.24 -6.86 6.84
N SER A 98 0.92 -6.23 5.71
CA SER A 98 -0.23 -6.60 4.89
C SER A 98 -0.07 -7.98 4.23
N SER A 99 1.17 -8.47 4.05
CA SER A 99 1.46 -9.76 3.40
C SER A 99 0.68 -10.94 4.02
N LYS A 100 0.35 -10.87 5.32
CA LYS A 100 -0.48 -11.87 6.01
C LYS A 100 -1.92 -11.92 5.49
N VAL A 101 -2.48 -10.80 5.05
CA VAL A 101 -3.93 -10.66 4.75
C VAL A 101 -4.24 -10.33 3.29
N LEU A 102 -3.25 -10.14 2.41
CA LEU A 102 -3.49 -9.88 0.97
C LEU A 102 -4.38 -10.93 0.29
N HIS A 103 -4.35 -12.17 0.77
CA HIS A 103 -5.18 -13.24 0.22
C HIS A 103 -6.68 -13.13 0.57
N LEU A 104 -7.03 -12.24 1.51
CA LEU A 104 -8.38 -11.95 1.98
C LEU A 104 -8.98 -10.67 1.38
N LEU A 105 -8.15 -9.87 0.70
CA LEU A 105 -8.54 -8.65 -0.02
C LEU A 105 -9.03 -8.99 -1.44
#